data_AF-A0A1V6CCY6-F1
#
_entry.id   AF-A0A1V6CCY6-F1
#
_cell.length_a   1.000
_cell.length_b   1.000
_cell.length_c   1.000
_cell.angle_alpha   90.00
_cell.angle_beta   90.00
_cell.angle_gamma   90.00
#
_symmetry.space_group_name_H-M   'P 1'
#
loop_
_entity.id
_entity.type
_entity.pdbx_description
1 polymer ?
#
loop_
_entity_poly.entity_id
_entity_poly.type
_entity_poly.pdbx_seq_one_letter_code
_entity_poly.pdbx_strand_id
1 'polypeptide(L)'
;MTNQGQEFRINVNLNELPMKYCDCGYTYFVPRFRIRYLSALQSPNGQAQNLITQEGFVCALCGEEVNLNEQKSEPPSPIQLATS
;
A
#
# COMPACT_ATOMS: atom_id res chain seq x y z
N MET A 1 -34.70 -15.33 25.51
CA MET A 1 -33.84 -15.99 24.51
C MET A 1 -32.64 -15.09 24.28
N THR A 2 -31.48 -15.46 24.81
CA THR A 2 -30.24 -14.67 24.73
C THR A 2 -29.48 -15.06 23.47
N ASN A 3 -29.37 -14.13 22.52
CA ASN A 3 -28.59 -14.30 21.29
C ASN A 3 -27.11 -14.13 21.66
N GLN A 4 -26.38 -15.23 21.79
CA GLN A 4 -24.92 -15.19 21.93
C GLN A 4 -24.35 -14.94 20.54
N GLY A 5 -23.84 -13.72 20.30
CA GLY A 5 -23.18 -13.37 19.05
C GLY A 5 -22.00 -14.29 18.79
N GLN A 6 -22.03 -15.03 17.69
CA GLN A 6 -20.91 -15.84 17.25
C GLN A 6 -19.78 -14.91 16.79
N GLU A 7 -18.64 -14.99 17.49
CA GLU A 7 -17.42 -14.27 17.13
C GLU A 7 -16.77 -14.99 15.94
N PHE A 8 -16.83 -14.39 14.75
CA PHE A 8 -16.15 -14.91 13.57
C PHE A 8 -14.67 -14.57 13.63
N ARG A 9 -13.82 -15.60 13.66
CA ARG A 9 -12.36 -15.45 13.56
C ARG A 9 -11.90 -15.90 12.19
N ILE A 10 -11.46 -14.94 11.36
CA ILE A 10 -10.84 -15.23 10.07
C ILE A 10 -9.36 -15.51 10.31
N ASN A 11 -8.89 -16.69 9.93
CA ASN A 11 -7.47 -17.03 9.91
C ASN A 11 -6.97 -16.88 8.46
N VAL A 12 -6.08 -15.91 8.22
CA VAL A 12 -5.55 -15.63 6.87
C VAL A 12 -4.12 -16.17 6.79
N ASN A 13 -3.88 -17.10 5.86
CA ASN A 13 -2.53 -17.55 5.55
C ASN A 13 -1.84 -16.54 4.61
N LEU A 14 -0.80 -15.87 5.09
CA LEU A 14 -0.09 -14.84 4.32
C LEU A 14 0.56 -15.39 3.04
N ASN A 15 0.90 -16.67 3.01
CA ASN A 15 1.53 -17.30 1.83
C ASN A 15 0.55 -17.56 0.69
N GLU A 16 -0.75 -17.50 0.97
CA GLU A 16 -1.82 -17.71 -0.01
C GLU A 16 -2.34 -16.38 -0.58
N LEU A 17 -1.84 -15.25 -0.09
CA LEU A 17 -2.27 -13.94 -0.55
C LEU A 17 -1.57 -13.56 -1.86
N PRO A 18 -2.31 -13.00 -2.84
CA PRO A 18 -1.70 -12.52 -4.07
C PRO A 18 -0.76 -11.34 -3.76
N MET A 19 0.38 -11.31 -4.45
CA MET A 19 1.27 -10.16 -4.41
C MET A 19 0.66 -8.99 -5.17
N LYS A 20 0.79 -7.77 -4.65
CA LYS A 20 0.52 -6.56 -5.43
C LYS A 20 1.64 -6.36 -6.45
N TYR A 21 1.28 -6.34 -7.72
CA TYR A 21 2.19 -6.00 -8.80
C TYR A 21 2.05 -4.53 -9.16
N CYS A 22 3.18 -3.88 -9.42
CA CYS A 22 3.22 -2.64 -10.17
C CYS A 22 2.86 -2.92 -11.64
N ASP A 23 2.42 -1.91 -12.40
CA ASP A 23 2.13 -2.08 -13.83
C ASP A 23 3.40 -2.48 -14.62
N CYS A 24 4.61 -2.19 -14.11
CA CYS A 24 5.87 -2.70 -14.65
C CYS A 24 6.17 -4.19 -14.32
N GLY A 25 5.33 -4.85 -13.52
CA GLY A 25 5.48 -6.26 -13.13
C GLY A 25 6.34 -6.52 -11.89
N TYR A 26 6.88 -5.48 -11.23
CA TYR A 26 7.66 -5.64 -10.00
C TYR A 26 6.78 -5.65 -8.74
N THR A 27 7.24 -6.29 -7.65
CA THR A 27 6.45 -6.54 -6.44
C THR A 27 6.95 -5.81 -5.19
N TYR A 28 8.10 -5.14 -5.26
CA TYR A 28 8.64 -4.38 -4.13
C TYR A 28 8.38 -2.88 -4.25
N PHE A 29 7.93 -2.30 -3.15
CA PHE A 29 7.61 -0.88 -3.02
C PHE A 29 8.40 -0.29 -1.85
N VAL A 30 8.83 0.96 -2.00
CA VAL A 30 9.56 1.71 -0.97
C VAL A 30 8.81 2.97 -0.58
N PRO A 31 8.91 3.42 0.68
CA PRO A 31 8.29 4.67 1.10
C PRO A 31 8.92 5.85 0.37
N ARG A 32 8.07 6.77 -0.10
CA ARG A 32 8.50 8.02 -0.73
C ARG A 32 8.40 9.15 0.28
N PHE A 33 9.54 9.74 0.60
CA PHE A 33 9.63 10.94 1.42
C PHE A 33 9.89 12.16 0.56
N ARG A 34 9.21 13.25 0.89
CA ARG A 34 9.61 14.59 0.45
C ARG A 34 10.33 15.29 1.58
N ILE A 35 11.54 15.76 1.29
CA ILE A 35 12.37 16.49 2.24
C ILE A 35 12.41 17.95 1.79
N ARG A 36 12.07 18.86 2.70
CA ARG A 36 12.15 20.31 2.49
C ARG A 36 13.10 20.90 3.51
N TYR A 37 13.92 21.85 3.07
CA TYR A 37 14.72 22.66 3.98
C TYR A 37 13.87 23.80 4.55
N LEU A 38 13.88 23.95 5.88
CA LEU A 38 13.34 25.10 6.59
C LEU A 38 14.50 25.94 7.10
N SER A 39 14.52 27.21 6.71
CA SER A 39 15.46 28.17 7.29
C SER A 39 15.13 28.44 8.77
N ALA A 40 16.09 29.00 9.51
CA ALA A 40 15.89 29.43 10.90
C ALA A 40 14.66 30.36 11.06
N LEU A 41 14.39 31.22 10.08
CA LEU A 41 13.24 32.14 10.11
C LEU A 41 11.88 31.43 9.98
N GLN A 42 11.84 30.29 9.29
CA GLN A 42 10.62 29.51 9.06
C GLN A 42 10.40 28.43 10.13
N SER A 43 11.44 28.07 10.88
CA SER A 43 11.37 27.01 11.87
C SER A 43 10.75 27.50 13.19
N PRO A 44 9.82 26.74 13.81
CA PRO A 44 9.20 27.12 15.09
C PRO A 44 10.19 27.30 16.24
N ASN A 45 11.36 26.66 16.17
CA ASN A 45 12.41 26.71 17.20
C ASN A 45 13.54 27.69 16.85
N GLY A 46 13.44 28.43 15.74
CA GLY A 46 14.47 29.38 15.30
C GLY A 46 15.76 28.73 14.75
N GLN A 47 15.80 27.41 14.58
CA GLN A 47 16.95 26.68 14.05
C GLN A 47 16.63 26.09 12.66
N ALA A 48 17.60 26.15 11.75
CA ALA A 48 17.45 25.53 10.44
C ALA A 48 17.30 24.00 10.57
N GLN A 49 16.35 23.42 9.83
CA GLN A 49 16.04 22.00 9.94
C GLN A 49 15.45 21.43 8.63
N ASN A 50 15.49 20.11 8.49
CA ASN A 50 14.81 19.41 7.41
C ASN A 50 13.42 18.98 7.87
N LEU A 51 12.39 19.39 7.13
CA LEU A 51 11.05 18.86 7.26
C LEU A 51 10.92 17.62 6.36
N ILE A 52 10.62 16.48 6.97
CA ILE A 52 10.46 15.20 6.29
C ILE A 52 8.96 14.84 6.31
N THR A 53 8.36 14.66 5.14
CA THR A 53 6.96 14.25 4.99
C THR A 53 6.88 12.98 4.15
N GLN A 54 6.21 11.95 4.64
CA GLN A 54 5.93 10.73 3.85
C GLN A 54 4.76 11.00 2.91
N GLU A 55 4.97 10.86 1.61
CA GLU A 55 3.95 11.12 0.57
C GLU A 55 3.29 9.84 0.03
N GLY A 56 3.78 8.65 0.41
CA GLY A 56 3.20 7.37 0.00
C GLY A 56 4.27 6.31 -0.25
N PHE A 57 4.00 5.41 -1.20
CA PHE A 57 4.93 4.38 -1.66
C PHE A 57 5.11 4.47 -3.17
N VAL A 58 6.28 4.08 -3.65
CA VAL A 58 6.59 3.97 -5.08
C VAL A 58 7.17 2.61 -5.39
N CYS A 59 7.02 2.14 -6.62
CA CYS A 59 7.70 0.95 -7.10
C CYS A 59 9.22 1.13 -7.00
N ALA A 60 9.90 0.17 -6.38
CA ALA A 60 11.35 0.22 -6.22
C ALA A 60 12.13 0.07 -7.54
N LEU A 61 11.46 -0.38 -8.61
CA LEU A 61 12.06 -0.55 -9.93
C LEU A 61 11.78 0.63 -10.87
N CYS A 62 10.52 0.96 -11.13
CA CYS A 62 10.15 1.99 -12.12
C CYS A 62 9.82 3.36 -11.51
N GLY A 63 9.65 3.46 -10.19
CA GLY A 63 9.33 4.72 -9.51
C GLY A 63 7.87 5.16 -9.60
N GLU A 64 6.98 4.38 -10.22
CA GLU A 64 5.55 4.69 -10.27
C GLU A 64 4.94 4.71 -8.86
N GLU A 65 4.08 5.70 -8.61
CA GLU A 65 3.37 5.84 -7.35
C GLU A 65 2.35 4.71 -7.18
N VAL A 66 2.29 4.14 -5.98
CA VAL A 66 1.30 3.12 -5.65
C VAL A 66 0.11 3.74 -4.93
N ASN A 67 -1.07 3.51 -5.47
CA ASN A 67 -2.31 3.72 -4.72
C ASN A 67 -2.59 2.47 -3.88
N LEU A 68 -2.44 2.59 -2.55
CA LEU A 68 -2.71 1.49 -1.62
C LEU A 68 -4.21 1.20 -1.44
N ASN A 69 -5.07 2.16 -1.81
CA ASN A 69 -6.52 2.02 -1.68
C ASN A 69 -7.17 1.40 -2.92
N GLU A 70 -6.43 1.27 -4.02
CA GLU A 70 -6.90 0.63 -5.25
C GLU A 70 -6.40 -0.81 -5.32
N GLN A 71 -7.32 -1.75 -5.17
CA GLN A 71 -7.14 -3.11 -5.64
C GLN A 71 -7.59 -3.15 -7.10
N LYS A 72 -6.65 -3.31 -8.03
CA LYS A 72 -6.99 -3.73 -9.40
C LYS A 72 -7.53 -5.15 -9.24
N SER A 73 -8.83 -5.33 -9.41
CA SER A 73 -9.50 -6.63 -9.34
C SER A 73 -8.73 -7.66 -10.16
N GLU A 74 -8.48 -8.85 -9.61
CA GLU A 74 -7.79 -9.95 -10.29
C GLU A 74 -8.36 -10.18 -11.70
N PRO A 75 -7.54 -10.58 -12.69
CA PRO A 75 -8.08 -11.07 -13.95
C PRO A 75 -9.00 -12.27 -13.67
N PRO A 76 -10.13 -12.41 -14.38
CA PRO A 76 -11.04 -13.52 -14.16
C PRO A 76 -10.30 -14.85 -14.38
N SER A 77 -10.34 -15.73 -13.37
CA SER A 77 -9.82 -17.09 -13.46
C SER A 77 -10.50 -17.83 -14.64
N PRO A 78 -9.75 -18.53 -15.51
CA PRO A 78 -10.28 -19.15 -16.73
C PRO A 78 -11.16 -20.41 -16.52
N ILE A 79 -11.66 -20.68 -15.30
CA ILE A 79 -12.42 -21.90 -15.01
C ILE A 79 -13.91 -21.61 -14.85
N GLN A 80 -14.60 -21.19 -15.92
CA GLN A 80 -16.06 -21.34 -16.05
C GLN A 80 -16.54 -21.64 -17.49
N LEU A 81 -15.69 -22.25 -18.33
CA LEU A 81 -16.11 -22.72 -19.65
C LEU A 81 -15.92 -24.24 -19.81
N ALA A 82 -16.53 -25.01 -18.91
CA ALA A 82 -16.70 -26.45 -19.10
C ALA A 82 -17.84 -27.01 -18.23
N THR A 83 -19.08 -26.71 -18.59
CA THR A 83 -20.19 -27.67 -18.48
C THR A 83 -21.18 -27.36 -19.59
N SER A 84 -21.04 -28.10 -20.69
CA SER A 84 -22.10 -28.35 -21.68
C SER A 84 -23.16 -29.26 -21.10
#